data_AF-A0A7S3F7I9-F1
#
_entry.id   AF-A0A7S3F7I9-F1
#
_cell.length_a   1.000
_cell.length_b   1.000
_cell.length_c   1.000
_cell.angle_alpha   90.00
_cell.angle_beta   90.00
_cell.angle_gamma   90.00
#
_symmetry.space_group_name_H-M   'P 1'
#
loop_
_entity.id
_entity.type
_entity.pdbx_description
1 polymer ?
#
loop_
_entity_poly.entity_id
_entity_poly.type
_entity_poly.pdbx_seq_one_letter_code
_entity_poly.pdbx_strand_id
1 'polypeptide(L)'
;ALLRSPLGVALHTDSSGIGGGSALLYIADAGNHRIRVLQLPARGGSDDGEEAPPSLRLLAGTGLAGAADGTPRSRLLASFDSPSDVAVTAEGDVLVAEEGNNGIRVVRSAASGGMVERFAGHGIDGLHDSSDPLVAQFNRPRGLVHDIITGHTYVADTGNNVIRKIDGAVNPETGTRHSVSTLVGSASGEAGFADSATGSDALFNAPTALALDAEGGRLFVADAGNNAVRVVDLQSGAVLSLVGDPDGTPLNLLLEPEGVAFDPARGLYVADTGHDRVVLV
;
A
#
# COMPACT_ATOMS: atom_id res chain seq x y z
N ALA A 1 -5.39 -15.28 18.26
CA ALA A 1 -3.92 -15.17 18.11
C ALA A 1 -3.55 -13.70 17.99
N LEU A 2 -2.50 -13.26 18.70
CA LEU A 2 -1.95 -11.92 18.61
C LEU A 2 -1.44 -11.63 17.19
N LEU A 3 -1.28 -10.36 16.84
CA LEU A 3 -0.55 -9.94 15.64
C LEU A 3 0.94 -10.30 15.81
N ARG A 4 1.65 -10.55 14.71
CA ARG A 4 3.09 -10.79 14.70
C ARG A 4 3.70 -10.01 13.54
N SER A 5 4.52 -9.00 13.88
CA SER A 5 5.14 -8.10 12.91
C SER A 5 4.13 -7.51 11.90
N PRO A 6 3.06 -6.83 12.35
CA PRO A 6 2.17 -6.14 11.41
C PRO A 6 2.95 -5.01 10.72
N LEU A 7 2.90 -4.94 9.39
CA LEU A 7 3.71 -4.00 8.61
C LEU A 7 2.90 -2.87 7.96
N GLY A 8 1.62 -3.12 7.64
CA GLY A 8 0.78 -2.14 6.97
C GLY A 8 -0.68 -2.22 7.39
N VAL A 9 -1.37 -1.09 7.28
CA VAL A 9 -2.75 -0.91 7.72
C VAL A 9 -3.51 0.03 6.81
N ALA A 10 -4.80 -0.25 6.59
CA ALA A 10 -5.70 0.64 5.87
C ALA A 10 -6.99 0.85 6.65
N LEU A 11 -7.40 2.11 6.76
CA LEU A 11 -8.68 2.48 7.35
C LEU A 11 -9.74 2.58 6.26
N HIS A 12 -10.89 1.95 6.48
CA HIS A 12 -12.07 2.10 5.65
C HIS A 12 -13.27 2.49 6.52
N THR A 13 -13.90 3.61 6.18
CA THR A 13 -15.11 4.11 6.84
C THR A 13 -16.30 3.88 5.94
N ASP A 14 -17.34 3.22 6.45
CA ASP A 14 -18.61 3.11 5.73
C ASP A 14 -19.23 4.52 5.62
N SER A 15 -19.45 4.97 4.39
CA SER A 15 -19.97 6.30 4.05
C SER A 15 -21.49 6.37 4.02
N SER A 16 -22.20 5.40 4.60
CA SER A 16 -23.67 5.40 4.75
C SER A 16 -24.23 6.48 5.68
N GLY A 17 -23.71 7.71 5.60
CA GLY A 17 -24.50 8.94 5.51
C GLY A 17 -25.46 9.33 6.65
N ILE A 18 -25.51 8.61 7.78
CA ILE A 18 -26.28 8.99 8.97
C ILE A 18 -25.57 8.42 10.20
N GLY A 19 -24.92 9.28 10.98
CA GLY A 19 -24.53 9.04 12.39
C GLY A 19 -23.71 7.78 12.71
N GLY A 20 -22.40 7.94 12.93
CA GLY A 20 -21.60 6.94 13.65
C GLY A 20 -21.30 5.65 12.88
N GLY A 21 -20.93 5.76 11.60
CA GLY A 21 -20.47 4.62 10.81
C GLY A 21 -19.33 3.86 11.50
N SER A 22 -19.43 2.54 11.55
CA SER A 22 -18.39 1.69 12.13
C SER A 22 -17.16 1.69 11.22
N ALA A 23 -15.98 2.00 11.75
CA ALA A 23 -14.75 2.01 10.95
C ALA A 23 -14.05 0.64 11.03
N LEU A 24 -13.51 0.20 9.89
CA LEU A 24 -12.73 -1.03 9.78
C LEU A 24 -11.26 -0.68 9.55
N LEU A 25 -10.38 -1.23 10.40
CA LEU A 25 -8.94 -1.19 10.17
C LEU A 25 -8.48 -2.54 9.65
N TYR A 26 -8.02 -2.59 8.40
CA TYR A 26 -7.41 -3.76 7.78
C TYR A 26 -5.93 -3.77 8.11
N ILE A 27 -5.37 -4.96 8.36
CA ILE A 27 -4.01 -5.12 8.87
C ILE A 27 -3.33 -6.25 8.10
N ALA A 28 -2.17 -5.95 7.52
CA ALA A 28 -1.22 -6.93 7.01
C ALA A 28 -0.44 -7.54 8.20
N ASP A 29 -0.84 -8.73 8.66
CA ASP A 29 -0.24 -9.44 9.79
C ASP A 29 0.92 -10.30 9.26
N ALA A 30 1.99 -9.63 8.83
CA ALA A 30 3.05 -10.18 7.98
C ALA A 30 3.67 -11.46 8.56
N GLY A 31 4.07 -11.41 9.82
CA GLY A 31 4.70 -12.53 10.52
C GLY A 31 3.77 -13.70 10.83
N ASN A 32 2.46 -13.55 10.61
CA ASN A 32 1.48 -14.62 10.66
C ASN A 32 0.91 -14.97 9.27
N HIS A 33 1.41 -14.41 8.17
CA HIS A 33 0.98 -14.72 6.81
C HIS A 33 -0.55 -14.59 6.62
N ARG A 34 -1.14 -13.52 7.17
CA ARG A 34 -2.59 -13.32 7.26
C ARG A 34 -2.98 -11.87 7.04
N ILE A 35 -4.22 -11.69 6.60
CA ILE A 35 -4.90 -10.39 6.62
C ILE A 35 -5.93 -10.40 7.74
N ARG A 36 -5.89 -9.36 8.58
CA ARG A 36 -6.77 -9.20 9.74
C ARG A 36 -7.63 -7.97 9.53
N VAL A 37 -8.77 -7.94 10.22
CA VAL A 37 -9.61 -6.74 10.26
C VAL A 37 -10.06 -6.49 11.69
N LEU A 38 -9.90 -5.26 12.13
CA LEU A 38 -10.29 -4.75 13.43
C LEU A 38 -11.52 -3.88 13.25
N GLN A 39 -12.61 -4.24 13.92
CA GLN A 39 -13.77 -3.37 14.05
C GLN A 39 -13.48 -2.31 15.10
N LEU A 40 -13.50 -1.04 14.72
CA LEU A 40 -13.41 0.08 15.64
C LEU A 40 -14.81 0.45 16.16
N PRO A 41 -14.92 0.88 17.43
CA PRO A 41 -16.18 1.38 17.97
C PRO A 41 -16.65 2.63 17.22
N ALA A 42 -17.96 2.79 17.09
CA ALA A 42 -18.56 3.97 16.47
C ALA A 42 -18.25 5.20 17.32
N ARG A 43 -17.67 6.26 16.75
CA ARG A 43 -17.44 7.50 17.50
C ARG A 43 -18.79 8.22 17.71
N GLY A 44 -19.30 8.25 18.94
CA GLY A 44 -20.39 9.16 19.34
C GLY A 44 -21.70 8.52 19.80
N GLY A 45 -21.69 7.32 20.40
CA GLY A 45 -22.84 6.80 21.13
C GLY A 45 -23.08 7.59 22.42
N SER A 46 -24.33 8.01 22.67
CA SER A 46 -24.76 8.60 23.93
C SER A 46 -24.38 7.73 25.13
N ASP A 47 -23.98 8.37 26.24
CA ASP A 47 -23.43 7.87 27.52
C ASP A 47 -24.17 6.69 28.23
N ASP A 48 -25.13 6.02 27.61
CA ASP A 48 -26.02 5.05 28.27
C ASP A 48 -25.93 3.61 27.70
N GLY A 49 -25.01 3.34 26.76
CA GLY A 49 -24.82 2.00 26.18
C GLY A 49 -23.35 1.58 26.18
N GLU A 50 -23.04 0.43 26.78
CA GLU A 50 -21.69 -0.15 26.78
C GLU A 50 -21.22 -0.36 25.33
N GLU A 51 -20.31 0.49 24.84
CA GLU A 51 -19.74 0.35 23.50
C GLU A 51 -19.05 -1.01 23.39
N ALA A 52 -19.45 -1.82 22.40
CA ALA A 52 -18.84 -3.12 22.18
C ALA A 52 -17.31 -2.96 21.98
N PRO A 53 -16.47 -3.75 22.68
CA PRO A 53 -15.03 -3.61 22.59
C PRO A 53 -14.55 -3.88 21.16
N PRO A 54 -13.42 -3.28 20.75
CA PRO A 54 -12.86 -3.51 19.43
C PRO A 54 -12.60 -5.01 19.22
N SER A 55 -12.98 -5.54 18.06
CA SER A 55 -12.89 -6.97 17.76
C SER A 55 -11.98 -7.24 16.57
N LEU A 56 -10.91 -8.01 16.80
CA LEU A 56 -9.95 -8.42 15.78
C LEU A 56 -10.35 -9.79 15.22
N ARG A 57 -10.65 -9.86 13.93
CA ARG A 57 -11.02 -11.10 13.23
C ARG A 57 -10.04 -11.43 12.10
N LEU A 58 -9.97 -12.70 11.75
CA LEU A 58 -9.26 -13.16 10.55
C LEU A 58 -10.08 -12.79 9.33
N LEU A 59 -9.48 -12.05 8.39
CA LEU A 59 -10.09 -11.79 7.09
C LEU A 59 -9.76 -12.92 6.13
N ALA A 60 -8.47 -13.18 5.89
CA ALA A 60 -7.97 -14.17 4.95
C ALA A 60 -6.62 -14.74 5.42
N GLY A 61 -6.28 -15.94 4.94
CA GLY A 61 -4.97 -16.56 5.19
C GLY A 61 -5.00 -17.76 6.13
N THR A 62 -4.38 -18.86 5.73
CA THR A 62 -4.17 -20.05 6.55
C THR A 62 -3.18 -19.79 7.69
N GLY A 63 -2.26 -18.85 7.49
CA GLY A 63 -1.12 -18.57 8.34
C GLY A 63 0.15 -19.37 8.02
N LEU A 64 0.14 -20.09 6.90
CA LEU A 64 1.35 -20.66 6.29
C LEU A 64 1.81 -19.76 5.15
N ALA A 65 3.13 -19.60 5.02
CA ALA A 65 3.75 -18.95 3.88
C ALA A 65 3.38 -19.67 2.57
N GLY A 66 3.08 -18.92 1.52
CA GLY A 66 2.85 -19.44 0.17
C GLY A 66 1.97 -18.53 -0.68
N ALA A 67 1.61 -18.99 -1.88
CA ALA A 67 0.86 -18.20 -2.87
C ALA A 67 -0.49 -18.82 -3.31
N ALA A 68 -1.01 -19.82 -2.58
CA ALA A 68 -2.29 -20.44 -2.90
C ALA A 68 -3.44 -19.43 -2.82
N ASP A 69 -4.34 -19.50 -3.80
CA ASP A 69 -5.56 -18.70 -3.87
C ASP A 69 -6.64 -19.21 -2.91
N GLY A 70 -7.55 -18.31 -2.55
CA GLY A 70 -8.75 -18.61 -1.77
C GLY A 70 -9.94 -18.76 -2.71
N THR A 71 -10.90 -19.61 -2.35
CA THR A 71 -12.12 -19.76 -3.17
C THR A 71 -13.22 -18.81 -2.70
N PRO A 72 -14.28 -18.57 -3.52
CA PRO A 72 -15.47 -17.83 -3.08
C PRO A 72 -16.11 -18.37 -1.80
N ARG A 73 -15.93 -19.67 -1.53
CA ARG A 73 -16.47 -20.32 -0.32
C ARG A 73 -15.55 -20.18 0.89
N SER A 74 -14.27 -19.85 0.70
CA SER A 74 -13.33 -19.65 1.80
C SER A 74 -12.05 -18.95 1.37
N ARG A 75 -11.99 -17.64 1.63
CA ARG A 75 -10.74 -16.85 1.65
C ARG A 75 -9.75 -17.25 2.76
N LEU A 76 -10.17 -18.11 3.70
CA LEU A 76 -9.31 -18.61 4.77
C LEU A 76 -8.33 -19.69 4.29
N LEU A 77 -8.56 -20.27 3.10
CA LEU A 77 -7.68 -21.27 2.50
C LEU A 77 -6.54 -20.67 1.68
N ALA A 78 -6.57 -19.37 1.39
CA ALA A 78 -5.45 -18.70 0.77
C ALA A 78 -4.21 -18.75 1.67
N SER A 79 -3.03 -18.85 1.06
CA SER A 79 -1.76 -18.59 1.76
C SER A 79 -1.20 -17.28 1.24
N PHE A 80 -0.59 -16.54 2.15
CA PHE A 80 0.15 -15.32 1.88
C PHE A 80 1.62 -15.54 2.23
N ASP A 81 2.54 -14.80 1.64
CA ASP A 81 3.94 -14.77 2.08
C ASP A 81 4.38 -13.35 2.38
N SER A 82 4.54 -13.08 3.68
CA SER A 82 4.94 -11.78 4.23
C SER A 82 4.12 -10.61 3.63
N PRO A 83 2.78 -10.58 3.81
CA PRO A 83 1.99 -9.45 3.36
C PRO A 83 2.46 -8.19 4.08
N SER A 84 2.89 -7.20 3.30
CA SER A 84 3.64 -6.02 3.77
C SER A 84 2.73 -4.81 3.95
N ASP A 85 1.73 -4.63 3.09
CA ASP A 85 0.77 -3.54 3.18
C ASP A 85 -0.59 -3.88 2.57
N VAL A 86 -1.60 -3.06 2.88
CA VAL A 86 -2.97 -3.19 2.37
C VAL A 86 -3.58 -1.85 1.96
N ALA A 87 -4.46 -1.87 0.97
CA ALA A 87 -5.39 -0.76 0.67
C ALA A 87 -6.77 -1.31 0.36
N VAL A 88 -7.80 -0.46 0.46
CA VAL A 88 -9.20 -0.84 0.27
C VAL A 88 -9.80 -0.07 -0.88
N THR A 89 -10.48 -0.76 -1.79
CA THR A 89 -11.19 -0.14 -2.93
C THR A 89 -12.57 0.37 -2.49
N ALA A 90 -13.24 1.15 -3.36
CA ALA A 90 -14.59 1.62 -3.10
C ALA A 90 -15.63 0.49 -2.93
N GLU A 91 -15.37 -0.67 -3.54
CA GLU A 91 -16.20 -1.89 -3.44
C GLU A 91 -15.91 -2.71 -2.18
N GLY A 92 -14.94 -2.27 -1.36
CA GLY A 92 -14.50 -2.98 -0.16
C GLY A 92 -13.59 -4.18 -0.43
N ASP A 93 -13.03 -4.29 -1.64
CA ASP A 93 -11.96 -5.25 -1.93
C ASP A 93 -10.68 -4.78 -1.25
N VAL A 94 -9.85 -5.71 -0.75
CA VAL A 94 -8.59 -5.39 -0.09
C VAL A 94 -7.43 -5.80 -0.98
N LEU A 95 -6.69 -4.83 -1.48
CA LEU A 95 -5.42 -5.05 -2.16
C LEU A 95 -4.33 -5.32 -1.13
N VAL A 96 -3.41 -6.22 -1.44
CA VAL A 96 -2.36 -6.68 -0.53
C VAL A 96 -1.04 -6.70 -1.29
N ALA A 97 -0.04 -5.94 -0.82
CA ALA A 97 1.34 -6.12 -1.26
C ALA A 97 1.91 -7.37 -0.58
N GLU A 98 2.48 -8.27 -1.37
CA GLU A 98 3.15 -9.45 -0.84
C GLU A 98 4.64 -9.40 -1.14
N GLU A 99 5.40 -9.07 -0.10
CA GLU A 99 6.86 -9.00 -0.19
C GLU A 99 7.46 -10.36 -0.59
N GLY A 100 6.98 -11.44 0.03
CA GLY A 100 7.50 -12.79 -0.20
C GLY A 100 7.05 -13.42 -1.53
N ASN A 101 5.91 -12.97 -2.07
CA ASN A 101 5.35 -13.49 -3.32
C ASN A 101 5.56 -12.57 -4.53
N ASN A 102 6.36 -11.50 -4.43
CA ASN A 102 6.71 -10.59 -5.53
C ASN A 102 5.51 -10.13 -6.38
N GLY A 103 4.44 -9.69 -5.71
CA GLY A 103 3.23 -9.27 -6.40
C GLY A 103 2.16 -8.70 -5.49
N ILE A 104 1.02 -8.37 -6.10
CA ILE A 104 -0.15 -7.81 -5.43
C ILE A 104 -1.28 -8.84 -5.48
N ARG A 105 -1.91 -9.12 -4.33
CA ARG A 105 -3.13 -9.93 -4.23
C ARG A 105 -4.33 -9.04 -4.01
N VAL A 106 -5.51 -9.61 -4.25
CA VAL A 106 -6.79 -9.00 -3.86
C VAL A 106 -7.60 -9.99 -3.05
N VAL A 107 -8.09 -9.56 -1.88
CA VAL A 107 -9.13 -10.24 -1.11
C VAL A 107 -10.45 -9.59 -1.49
N ARG A 108 -11.23 -10.27 -2.33
CA ARG A 108 -12.53 -9.78 -2.78
C ARG A 108 -13.51 -9.67 -1.61
N SER A 109 -14.31 -8.61 -1.63
CA SER A 109 -15.44 -8.44 -0.72
C SER A 109 -16.48 -9.54 -0.97
N ALA A 110 -17.43 -9.71 -0.05
CA ALA A 110 -18.52 -10.66 -0.26
C ALA A 110 -19.37 -10.31 -1.50
N ALA A 111 -19.52 -9.01 -1.80
CA ALA A 111 -20.22 -8.52 -2.99
C ALA A 111 -19.44 -8.83 -4.29
N SER A 112 -18.10 -8.84 -4.22
CA SER A 112 -17.19 -9.10 -5.34
C SER A 112 -16.79 -10.58 -5.48
N GLY A 113 -17.53 -11.50 -4.85
CA GLY A 113 -17.32 -12.95 -5.00
C GLY A 113 -16.45 -13.61 -3.92
N GLY A 114 -15.88 -12.86 -2.98
CA GLY A 114 -15.31 -13.38 -1.73
C GLY A 114 -14.03 -14.24 -1.84
N MET A 115 -13.43 -14.34 -3.02
CA MET A 115 -12.20 -15.09 -3.26
C MET A 115 -10.93 -14.29 -2.97
N VAL A 116 -9.79 -14.98 -2.89
CA VAL A 116 -8.47 -14.35 -2.89
C VAL A 116 -7.76 -14.78 -4.15
N GLU A 117 -7.29 -13.83 -4.93
CA GLU A 117 -6.62 -14.08 -6.20
C GLU A 117 -5.45 -13.11 -6.39
N ARG A 118 -4.63 -13.40 -7.39
CA ARG A 118 -3.59 -12.48 -7.85
C ARG A 118 -4.22 -11.29 -8.55
N PHE A 119 -3.77 -10.09 -8.18
CA PHE A 119 -4.18 -8.83 -8.81
C PHE A 119 -3.14 -8.38 -9.85
N ALA A 120 -1.85 -8.46 -9.50
CA ALA A 120 -0.73 -8.20 -10.41
C ALA A 120 0.54 -8.95 -9.96
N GLY A 121 1.46 -9.23 -10.89
CA GLY A 121 2.74 -9.88 -10.62
C GLY A 121 2.67 -11.41 -10.58
N HIS A 122 3.46 -12.14 -11.40
CA HIS A 122 3.42 -13.62 -11.43
C HIS A 122 4.22 -14.32 -10.34
N GLY A 123 4.92 -13.56 -9.49
CA GLY A 123 5.72 -14.08 -8.38
C GLY A 123 7.17 -14.42 -8.69
N ILE A 124 7.63 -14.09 -9.90
CA ILE A 124 9.06 -14.02 -10.22
C ILE A 124 9.52 -12.58 -10.01
N ASP A 125 10.66 -12.42 -9.34
CA ASP A 125 11.27 -11.12 -9.10
C ASP A 125 11.82 -10.50 -10.39
N GLY A 126 11.73 -9.17 -10.47
CA GLY A 126 12.27 -8.41 -11.59
C GLY A 126 11.54 -7.09 -11.80
N LEU A 127 12.03 -6.28 -12.73
CA LEU A 127 11.43 -5.02 -13.14
C LEU A 127 10.90 -5.15 -14.58
N HIS A 128 9.63 -5.51 -14.72
CA HIS A 128 9.00 -5.67 -16.02
C HIS A 128 7.60 -5.06 -16.04
N ASP A 129 7.41 -4.10 -16.95
CA ASP A 129 6.12 -3.50 -17.28
C ASP A 129 5.35 -4.38 -18.26
N SER A 130 4.02 -4.41 -18.17
CA SER A 130 3.18 -5.25 -19.02
C SER A 130 1.75 -4.72 -19.14
N SER A 131 1.14 -4.91 -20.31
CA SER A 131 -0.29 -4.69 -20.53
C SER A 131 -1.18 -5.81 -19.95
N ASP A 132 -0.58 -6.95 -19.59
CA ASP A 132 -1.18 -7.99 -18.75
C ASP A 132 -0.57 -7.89 -17.34
N PRO A 133 -1.36 -7.51 -16.32
CA PRO A 133 -0.85 -7.26 -14.98
C PRO A 133 -0.35 -8.55 -14.33
N LEU A 134 -0.80 -9.72 -14.78
CA LEU A 134 -0.36 -11.01 -14.27
C LEU A 134 1.00 -11.42 -14.83
N VAL A 135 1.53 -10.74 -15.85
CA VAL A 135 2.85 -11.01 -16.44
C VAL A 135 3.91 -10.00 -16.00
N ALA A 136 3.50 -8.84 -15.47
CA ALA A 136 4.41 -7.87 -14.88
C ALA A 136 5.28 -8.52 -13.78
N GLN A 137 6.49 -7.99 -13.58
CA GLN A 137 7.37 -8.42 -12.50
C GLN A 137 7.53 -7.30 -11.49
N PHE A 138 7.45 -7.66 -10.22
CA PHE A 138 7.77 -6.83 -9.06
C PHE A 138 8.92 -7.52 -8.30
N ASN A 139 9.61 -6.80 -7.43
CA ASN A 139 10.63 -7.35 -6.56
C ASN A 139 10.39 -6.84 -5.14
N ARG A 140 9.87 -7.72 -4.28
CA ARG A 140 9.55 -7.41 -2.88
C ARG A 140 8.74 -6.10 -2.69
N PRO A 141 7.55 -5.96 -3.30
CA PRO A 141 6.73 -4.76 -3.09
C PRO A 141 6.33 -4.65 -1.61
N ARG A 142 6.49 -3.45 -1.02
CA ARG A 142 6.11 -3.19 0.39
C ARG A 142 4.84 -2.36 0.50
N GLY A 143 4.91 -1.08 0.15
CA GLY A 143 3.79 -0.14 0.31
C GLY A 143 2.86 -0.12 -0.89
N LEU A 144 1.55 0.10 -0.66
CA LEU A 144 0.62 0.40 -1.74
C LEU A 144 -0.49 1.37 -1.31
N VAL A 145 -1.01 2.12 -2.26
CA VAL A 145 -2.21 2.97 -2.08
C VAL A 145 -3.14 2.84 -3.28
N HIS A 146 -4.44 2.95 -3.03
CA HIS A 146 -5.46 2.88 -4.06
C HIS A 146 -6.20 4.22 -4.17
N ASP A 147 -6.21 4.78 -5.37
CA ASP A 147 -7.01 5.96 -5.71
C ASP A 147 -8.43 5.51 -6.05
N ILE A 148 -9.37 5.73 -5.13
CA ILE A 148 -10.79 5.38 -5.34
C ILE A 148 -11.47 6.22 -6.43
N ILE A 149 -10.91 7.37 -6.83
CA ILE A 149 -11.49 8.27 -7.83
C ILE A 149 -11.14 7.75 -9.23
N THR A 150 -9.86 7.41 -9.45
CA THR A 150 -9.37 6.95 -10.76
C THR A 150 -9.32 5.43 -10.91
N GLY A 151 -9.38 4.70 -9.79
CA GLY A 151 -9.14 3.26 -9.71
C GLY A 151 -7.67 2.86 -9.80
N HIS A 152 -6.73 3.83 -9.92
CA HIS A 152 -5.31 3.53 -9.98
C HIS A 152 -4.79 2.99 -8.66
N THR A 153 -3.85 2.06 -8.74
CA THR A 153 -3.10 1.60 -7.56
C THR A 153 -1.64 1.94 -7.75
N TYR A 154 -1.02 2.54 -6.75
CA TYR A 154 0.39 2.86 -6.73
C TYR A 154 1.11 1.92 -5.77
N VAL A 155 2.29 1.45 -6.15
CA VAL A 155 3.04 0.43 -5.40
C VAL A 155 4.48 0.87 -5.26
N ALA A 156 5.01 0.81 -4.04
CA ALA A 156 6.44 0.92 -3.79
C ALA A 156 7.07 -0.46 -4.06
N ASP A 157 7.73 -0.58 -5.20
CA ASP A 157 8.40 -1.80 -5.65
C ASP A 157 9.82 -1.81 -5.08
N THR A 158 9.89 -2.06 -3.77
CA THR A 158 11.03 -1.76 -2.91
C THR A 158 12.34 -2.35 -3.41
N GLY A 159 12.33 -3.62 -3.83
CA GLY A 159 13.53 -4.29 -4.33
C GLY A 159 13.99 -3.80 -5.70
N ASN A 160 13.13 -3.11 -6.45
CA ASN A 160 13.47 -2.48 -7.72
C ASN A 160 13.74 -0.97 -7.59
N ASN A 161 13.62 -0.37 -6.40
CA ASN A 161 13.87 1.06 -6.18
C ASN A 161 13.03 1.99 -7.08
N VAL A 162 11.78 1.61 -7.37
CA VAL A 162 10.87 2.40 -8.22
C VAL A 162 9.46 2.45 -7.62
N ILE A 163 8.67 3.41 -8.09
CA ILE A 163 7.23 3.44 -7.85
C ILE A 163 6.51 2.94 -9.09
N ARG A 164 5.62 1.96 -8.93
CA ARG A 164 4.84 1.34 -9.99
C ARG A 164 3.40 1.83 -9.96
N LYS A 165 2.75 1.82 -11.11
CA LYS A 165 1.33 2.11 -11.28
C LYS A 165 0.63 0.89 -11.86
N ILE A 166 -0.52 0.56 -11.29
CA ILE A 166 -1.50 -0.37 -11.83
C ILE A 166 -2.69 0.45 -12.32
N ASP A 167 -2.99 0.39 -13.60
CA ASP A 167 -4.09 1.16 -14.17
C ASP A 167 -5.45 0.62 -13.72
N GLY A 168 -6.36 1.51 -13.28
CA GLY A 168 -7.71 1.12 -12.84
C GLY A 168 -8.70 0.93 -13.98
N ALA A 169 -8.33 1.38 -15.19
CA ALA A 169 -9.16 1.32 -16.37
C ALA A 169 -9.04 -0.03 -17.08
N VAL A 170 -10.18 -0.58 -17.51
CA VAL A 170 -10.19 -1.73 -18.41
C VAL A 170 -9.59 -1.31 -19.75
N ASN A 171 -8.56 -2.03 -20.21
CA ASN A 171 -8.02 -1.88 -21.54
C ASN A 171 -9.12 -2.21 -22.57
N PRO A 172 -9.56 -1.26 -23.41
CA PRO A 172 -10.67 -1.47 -24.33
C PRO A 172 -10.31 -2.38 -25.52
N GLU A 173 -9.02 -2.57 -25.82
CA GLU A 173 -8.54 -3.41 -26.92
C GLU A 173 -8.41 -4.89 -26.52
N THR A 174 -7.95 -5.16 -25.29
CA THR A 174 -7.72 -6.51 -24.78
C THR A 174 -8.81 -7.00 -23.83
N GLY A 175 -9.63 -6.09 -23.29
CA GLY A 175 -10.56 -6.37 -22.20
C GLY A 175 -9.89 -6.68 -20.86
N THR A 176 -8.54 -6.56 -20.75
CA THR A 176 -7.82 -6.78 -19.50
C THR A 176 -8.08 -5.62 -18.54
N ARG A 177 -8.30 -5.93 -17.26
CA ARG A 177 -8.79 -4.92 -16.31
C ARG A 177 -7.74 -3.90 -15.87
N HIS A 178 -6.45 -4.19 -16.07
CA HIS A 178 -5.34 -3.38 -15.55
C HIS A 178 -4.09 -3.53 -16.45
N SER A 179 -3.21 -2.55 -16.47
CA SER A 179 -1.82 -2.65 -16.93
C SER A 179 -0.88 -2.26 -15.79
N VAL A 180 0.37 -2.72 -15.83
CA VAL A 180 1.41 -2.33 -14.88
C VAL A 180 2.51 -1.59 -15.61
N SER A 181 2.85 -0.41 -15.13
CA SER A 181 3.95 0.42 -15.63
C SER A 181 4.80 0.99 -14.50
N THR A 182 6.03 1.36 -14.81
CA THR A 182 6.85 2.19 -13.92
C THR A 182 6.34 3.63 -13.98
N LEU A 183 5.91 4.15 -12.83
CA LEU A 183 5.42 5.53 -12.73
C LEU A 183 6.59 6.51 -12.72
N VAL A 184 7.53 6.28 -11.79
CA VAL A 184 8.75 7.07 -11.60
C VAL A 184 9.87 6.19 -11.05
N GLY A 185 11.11 6.62 -11.23
CA GLY A 185 12.31 5.88 -10.84
C GLY A 185 13.11 5.40 -12.06
N SER A 186 14.37 5.03 -11.82
CA SER A 186 15.27 4.54 -12.87
C SER A 186 14.76 3.26 -13.53
N ALA A 187 14.82 3.22 -14.87
CA ALA A 187 14.46 2.03 -15.65
C ALA A 187 15.36 0.81 -15.40
N SER A 188 16.56 1.01 -14.83
CA SER A 188 17.44 -0.09 -14.41
C SER A 188 17.15 -0.61 -13.01
N GLY A 189 16.28 0.07 -12.24
CA GLY A 189 16.05 -0.18 -10.83
C GLY A 189 17.26 0.13 -9.94
N GLU A 190 18.19 0.96 -10.42
CA GLU A 190 19.36 1.39 -9.66
C GLU A 190 18.94 2.17 -8.41
N ALA A 191 19.50 1.77 -7.26
CA ALA A 191 19.30 2.47 -6.01
C ALA A 191 20.15 3.75 -5.95
N GLY A 192 19.60 4.83 -5.41
CA GLY A 192 20.33 6.09 -5.20
C GLY A 192 19.40 7.20 -4.74
N PHE A 193 19.88 8.44 -4.78
CA PHE A 193 19.10 9.61 -4.39
C PHE A 193 19.25 10.74 -5.42
N ALA A 194 18.20 10.99 -6.16
CA ALA A 194 18.14 12.10 -7.13
C ALA A 194 16.70 12.53 -7.35
N ASP A 195 16.46 13.84 -7.35
CA ASP A 195 15.22 14.45 -7.80
C ASP A 195 15.14 14.42 -9.34
N SER A 196 13.93 14.57 -9.89
CA SER A 196 13.73 14.58 -11.34
C SER A 196 12.53 15.42 -11.74
N ALA A 197 12.67 16.20 -12.80
CA ALA A 197 11.55 16.98 -13.35
C ALA A 197 10.53 16.13 -14.13
N THR A 198 10.90 14.91 -14.53
CA THR A 198 10.10 14.02 -15.39
C THR A 198 9.91 12.61 -14.79
N GLY A 199 10.55 12.32 -13.66
CA GLY A 199 10.40 11.09 -12.91
C GLY A 199 11.32 9.93 -13.33
N SER A 200 11.68 9.83 -14.60
CA SER A 200 12.53 8.73 -15.12
C SER A 200 13.98 8.75 -14.60
N ASP A 201 14.47 9.93 -14.24
CA ASP A 201 15.83 10.13 -13.71
C ASP A 201 15.84 10.16 -12.18
N ALA A 202 14.68 10.00 -11.55
CA ALA A 202 14.60 9.97 -10.10
C ALA A 202 15.27 8.68 -9.60
N LEU A 203 16.06 8.80 -8.53
CA LEU A 203 16.61 7.65 -7.84
C LEU A 203 15.97 7.56 -6.46
N PHE A 204 15.49 6.36 -6.14
CA PHE A 204 15.02 5.95 -4.82
C PHE A 204 15.96 4.86 -4.28
N ASN A 205 15.85 4.56 -3.00
CA ASN A 205 16.57 3.47 -2.36
C ASN A 205 15.66 2.79 -1.35
N ALA A 206 15.18 1.59 -1.70
CA ALA A 206 14.23 0.81 -0.92
C ALA A 206 13.01 1.63 -0.45
N PRO A 207 12.18 2.19 -1.35
CA PRO A 207 10.94 2.86 -0.95
C PRO A 207 9.98 1.87 -0.29
N THR A 208 9.38 2.22 0.85
CA THR A 208 8.67 1.27 1.72
C THR A 208 7.18 1.54 1.86
N ALA A 209 6.76 2.80 1.80
CA ALA A 209 5.37 3.20 2.02
C ALA A 209 4.97 4.36 1.11
N LEU A 210 3.66 4.45 0.87
CA LEU A 210 3.05 5.47 0.03
C LEU A 210 1.87 6.13 0.75
N ALA A 211 1.66 7.42 0.53
CA ALA A 211 0.44 8.12 0.91
C ALA A 211 -0.06 8.97 -0.25
N LEU A 212 -1.36 8.90 -0.55
CA LEU A 212 -1.96 9.57 -1.68
C LEU A 212 -2.71 10.84 -1.24
N ASP A 213 -2.37 11.95 -1.86
CA ASP A 213 -3.21 13.15 -1.91
C ASP A 213 -3.91 13.19 -3.27
N ALA A 214 -5.06 12.52 -3.36
CA ALA A 214 -5.78 12.33 -4.62
C ALA A 214 -6.32 13.66 -5.18
N GLU A 215 -6.76 14.58 -4.32
CA GLU A 215 -7.28 15.88 -4.73
C GLU A 215 -6.15 16.82 -5.17
N GLY A 216 -5.02 16.82 -4.46
CA GLY A 216 -3.85 17.61 -4.83
C GLY A 216 -2.98 16.97 -5.91
N GLY A 217 -3.25 15.73 -6.33
CA GLY A 217 -2.50 15.04 -7.37
C GLY A 217 -1.07 14.68 -6.96
N ARG A 218 -0.85 14.34 -5.69
CA ARG A 218 0.50 14.06 -5.14
C ARG A 218 0.57 12.69 -4.50
N LEU A 219 1.72 12.04 -4.62
CA LEU A 219 2.05 10.81 -3.94
C LEU A 219 3.29 11.04 -3.06
N PHE A 220 3.13 10.84 -1.76
CA PHE A 220 4.24 10.87 -0.80
C PHE A 220 4.86 9.48 -0.71
N VAL A 221 6.19 9.42 -0.70
CA VAL A 221 6.97 8.19 -0.71
C VAL A 221 7.91 8.19 0.48
N ALA A 222 7.82 7.17 1.34
CA ALA A 222 8.85 6.89 2.33
C ALA A 222 10.02 6.20 1.62
N ASP A 223 11.09 6.95 1.36
CA ASP A 223 12.30 6.49 0.65
C ASP A 223 13.33 6.05 1.68
N ALA A 224 13.04 4.90 2.31
CA ALA A 224 13.61 4.51 3.60
C ALA A 224 15.14 4.40 3.56
N GLY A 225 15.70 3.81 2.50
CA GLY A 225 17.15 3.66 2.33
C GLY A 225 17.87 4.99 2.11
N ASN A 226 17.15 6.05 1.78
CA ASN A 226 17.68 7.41 1.68
C ASN A 226 17.35 8.29 2.89
N ASN A 227 16.73 7.74 3.93
CA ASN A 227 16.32 8.49 5.12
C ASN A 227 15.48 9.74 4.76
N ALA A 228 14.62 9.61 3.76
CA ALA A 228 13.90 10.74 3.18
C ALA A 228 12.43 10.43 2.94
N VAL A 229 11.63 11.48 2.84
CA VAL A 229 10.32 11.44 2.22
C VAL A 229 10.38 12.23 0.92
N ARG A 230 9.91 11.61 -0.16
CA ARG A 230 9.85 12.18 -1.50
C ARG A 230 8.40 12.47 -1.88
N VAL A 231 8.20 13.41 -2.79
CA VAL A 231 6.87 13.73 -3.34
C VAL A 231 6.92 13.54 -4.85
N VAL A 232 5.96 12.79 -5.37
CA VAL A 232 5.70 12.64 -6.80
C VAL A 232 4.49 13.49 -7.17
N ASP A 233 4.66 14.38 -8.14
CA ASP A 233 3.55 15.06 -8.80
C ASP A 233 2.96 14.12 -9.86
N LEU A 234 1.71 13.70 -9.68
CA LEU A 234 1.09 12.65 -10.51
C LEU A 234 0.71 13.15 -11.92
N GLN A 235 0.75 14.46 -12.16
CA GLN A 235 0.44 15.04 -13.47
C GLN A 235 1.69 15.16 -14.34
N SER A 236 2.78 15.65 -13.77
CA SER A 236 4.04 15.89 -14.48
C SER A 236 5.03 14.73 -14.37
N GLY A 237 4.87 13.86 -13.37
CA GLY A 237 5.85 12.83 -13.00
C GLY A 237 7.05 13.37 -12.23
N ALA A 238 7.08 14.67 -11.90
CA ALA A 238 8.20 15.25 -11.17
C ALA A 238 8.34 14.62 -9.77
N VAL A 239 9.59 14.35 -9.36
CA VAL A 239 9.95 13.83 -8.05
C VAL A 239 10.83 14.85 -7.35
N LEU A 240 10.41 15.28 -6.16
CA LEU A 240 11.15 16.22 -5.31
C LEU A 240 11.35 15.64 -3.92
N SER A 241 12.46 16.02 -3.28
CA SER A 241 12.71 15.71 -1.88
C SER A 241 11.91 16.67 -0.98
N LEU A 242 11.07 16.12 -0.11
CA LEU A 242 10.25 16.91 0.81
C LEU A 242 10.98 17.15 2.14
N VAL A 243 11.53 16.08 2.71
CA VAL A 243 12.26 16.11 3.98
C VAL A 243 13.25 14.95 4.05
N GLY A 244 14.37 15.14 4.75
CA GLY A 244 15.46 14.18 4.81
C GLY A 244 16.34 14.19 3.55
N ASP A 245 17.60 13.82 3.74
CA ASP A 245 18.65 13.80 2.71
C ASP A 245 19.77 12.84 3.17
N PRO A 246 20.26 11.93 2.31
CA PRO A 246 21.39 11.06 2.63
C PRO A 246 22.68 11.80 3.03
N ASP A 247 22.88 13.04 2.59
CA ASP A 247 24.10 13.82 2.90
C ASP A 247 24.04 14.54 4.27
N GLY A 248 22.95 14.36 5.03
CA GLY A 248 22.86 14.83 6.41
C GLY A 248 22.75 16.35 6.57
N THR A 249 22.21 17.05 5.57
CA THR A 249 21.86 18.46 5.73
C THR A 249 20.77 18.59 6.82
N PRO A 250 20.90 19.51 7.80
CA PRO A 250 20.21 19.42 9.09
C PRO A 250 18.71 19.73 9.09
N LEU A 251 18.06 19.77 7.93
CA LEU A 251 16.60 19.86 7.88
C LEU A 251 16.00 18.45 8.08
N ASN A 252 15.74 18.13 9.35
CA ASN A 252 14.94 17.00 9.83
C ASN A 252 15.48 15.62 9.44
N LEU A 253 16.51 15.17 10.20
CA LEU A 253 17.01 13.79 10.16
C LEU A 253 15.89 12.81 10.47
N LEU A 254 15.31 12.24 9.43
CA LEU A 254 14.64 10.95 9.50
C LEU A 254 15.72 9.85 9.53
N LEU A 255 15.35 8.68 10.01
CA LEU A 255 16.16 7.48 9.94
C LEU A 255 15.24 6.31 9.61
N GLU A 256 15.45 5.71 8.44
CA GLU A 256 14.66 4.60 7.91
C GLU A 256 13.14 4.82 8.03
N PRO A 257 12.57 5.91 7.44
CA PRO A 257 11.13 6.11 7.49
C PRO A 257 10.41 4.95 6.79
N GLU A 258 9.56 4.21 7.50
CA GLU A 258 8.89 3.01 6.94
C GLU A 258 7.40 3.19 6.67
N GLY A 259 6.81 4.30 7.12
CA GLY A 259 5.38 4.55 7.00
C GLY A 259 5.09 6.02 6.77
N VAL A 260 4.11 6.32 5.91
CA VAL A 260 3.60 7.67 5.67
C VAL A 260 2.07 7.66 5.64
N ALA A 261 1.44 8.69 6.18
CA ALA A 261 -0.01 8.88 6.11
C ALA A 261 -0.34 10.37 5.96
N PHE A 262 -1.16 10.70 4.97
CA PHE A 262 -1.52 12.08 4.65
C PHE A 262 -2.91 12.44 5.20
N ASP A 263 -3.00 13.55 5.94
CA ASP A 263 -4.25 14.19 6.35
C ASP A 263 -4.31 15.58 5.70
N PRO A 264 -5.24 15.84 4.75
CA PRO A 264 -5.36 17.14 4.10
C PRO A 264 -5.53 18.33 5.08
N ALA A 265 -6.04 18.08 6.29
CA ALA A 265 -6.23 19.11 7.31
C ALA A 265 -5.02 19.30 8.24
N ARG A 266 -4.09 18.33 8.30
CA ARG A 266 -2.99 18.34 9.30
C ARG A 266 -1.59 18.21 8.72
N GLY A 267 -1.43 17.69 7.51
CA GLY A 267 -0.13 17.45 6.88
C GLY A 267 0.22 15.96 6.82
N LEU A 268 1.52 15.66 6.73
CA LEU A 268 2.02 14.32 6.52
C LEU A 268 2.59 13.73 7.82
N TYR A 269 2.02 12.61 8.27
CA TYR A 269 2.60 11.81 9.34
C TYR A 269 3.64 10.87 8.76
N VAL A 270 4.82 10.80 9.39
CA VAL A 270 5.93 9.92 9.00
C VAL A 270 6.31 9.06 10.19
N ALA A 271 6.30 7.74 10.01
CA ALA A 271 6.88 6.79 10.97
C ALA A 271 8.40 6.80 10.76
N ASP A 272 9.10 7.55 11.61
CA ASP A 272 10.56 7.70 11.64
C ASP A 272 11.14 6.54 12.46
N THR A 273 11.09 5.34 11.85
CA THR A 273 11.24 4.05 12.53
C THR A 273 12.59 3.91 13.24
N GLY A 274 13.68 4.36 12.62
CA GLY A 274 15.00 4.31 13.23
C GLY A 274 15.15 5.21 14.46
N HIS A 275 14.23 6.16 14.66
CA HIS A 275 14.15 7.01 15.85
C HIS A 275 12.99 6.65 16.80
N ASP A 276 12.29 5.54 16.57
CA ASP A 276 11.16 5.08 17.39
C ASP A 276 10.07 6.15 17.61
N ARG A 277 9.79 6.98 16.60
CA ARG A 277 8.82 8.08 16.72
C ARG A 277 7.97 8.26 15.46
N VAL A 278 6.89 9.02 15.63
CA VAL A 278 6.12 9.58 14.52
C VAL A 278 6.34 11.09 14.51
N VAL A 279 6.65 11.64 13.34
CA VAL A 279 6.79 13.08 13.13
C VAL A 279 5.68 13.58 12.22
N LEU A 280 5.29 14.84 12.40
CA LEU A 280 4.40 15.56 11.49
C LEU A 280 5.24 16.53 10.67
N VAL A 281 5.10 16.47 9.35
CA VAL A 281 5.82 17.28 8.36
C VAL A 281 4.85 18.18 7.63
#